data_AF-A0A1E4EQV5-F1
#
_entry.id   AF-A0A1E4EQV5-F1
#
_cell.length_a   1.000
_cell.length_b   1.000
_cell.length_c   1.000
_cell.angle_alpha   90.00
_cell.angle_beta   90.00
_cell.angle_gamma   90.00
#
_symmetry.space_group_name_H-M   'P 1'
#
loop_
_entity.id
_entity.type
_entity.pdbx_description
1 polymer ?
#
loop_
_entity_poly.entity_id
_entity_poly.type
_entity_poly.pdbx_seq_one_letter_code
_entity_poly.pdbx_strand_id
1 'polypeptide(L)' 'MSEYAPNCRQCEHFQVTWDNNTPLGCKKFGFKTRQLPSVEVLATSGRQCSYFEEKGGMLRFQRPVVLPDHCTFSITG' A
#
# COMPACT_ATOMS: atom_id res chain seq x y z
N MET A 1 1.38 -15.20 5.10
CA MET A 1 2.19 -13.97 5.13
C MET A 1 2.43 -13.52 3.69
N SER A 2 1.89 -12.39 3.28
CA SER A 2 2.09 -11.80 1.95
C SER A 2 1.96 -10.28 2.08
N GLU A 3 2.87 -9.68 2.83
CA GLU A 3 2.89 -8.22 3.06
C GLU A 3 3.85 -7.58 2.06
N TYR A 4 3.41 -7.44 0.81
CA TYR A 4 4.18 -6.78 -0.25
C TYR A 4 4.03 -5.26 -0.10
N ALA A 5 5.10 -4.55 0.29
CA ALA A 5 5.06 -3.10 0.45
C ALA A 5 4.75 -2.43 -0.91
N PRO A 6 3.69 -1.62 -1.04
CA PRO A 6 3.33 -0.99 -2.31
C PRO A 6 4.39 0.03 -2.77
N ASN A 7 4.67 0.05 -4.07
CA ASN A 7 5.66 0.94 -4.67
C ASN A 7 5.13 2.37 -4.78
N CYS A 8 5.36 3.21 -3.76
CA CYS A 8 4.89 4.61 -3.78
C CYS A 8 5.29 5.42 -5.02
N ARG A 9 6.39 5.08 -5.71
CA ARG A 9 6.80 5.73 -6.95
C ARG A 9 5.82 5.53 -8.11
N GLN A 10 5.07 4.42 -8.06
CA GLN A 10 4.02 4.11 -9.03
C GLN A 10 2.66 4.62 -8.55
N CYS A 11 2.56 5.27 -7.40
CA CYS A 11 1.29 5.79 -6.90
C CYS A 11 0.89 7.08 -7.64
N GLU A 12 -0.38 7.25 -8.00
CA GLU A 12 -0.88 8.51 -8.56
C GLU A 12 -0.81 9.66 -7.54
N HIS A 13 -0.95 9.35 -6.24
CA HIS A 13 -0.95 10.34 -5.15
C HIS A 13 0.44 10.76 -4.72
N PHE A 14 1.48 10.17 -5.30
CA PHE A 14 2.85 10.51 -4.98
C PHE A 14 3.22 11.84 -5.64
N GLN A 15 3.65 12.79 -4.81
CA GLN A 15 4.06 14.11 -5.25
C GLN A 15 5.48 14.41 -4.76
N VAL A 16 6.26 15.06 -5.62
CA VAL A 16 7.56 15.61 -5.27
C VAL A 16 7.35 17.07 -4.87
N THR A 17 7.74 17.42 -3.65
CA THR A 17 7.39 18.72 -3.04
C THR A 17 8.47 19.79 -3.19
N TRP A 18 9.62 19.47 -3.82
CA TRP A 18 10.77 20.36 -4.02
C TRP A 18 11.37 20.98 -2.74
N ASP A 19 10.89 20.58 -1.56
CA ASP A 19 11.45 20.95 -0.27
C ASP A 19 12.77 20.19 -0.01
N ASN A 20 13.85 20.92 0.29
CA ASN A 20 15.18 20.32 0.53
C ASN A 20 15.18 19.30 1.69
N ASN A 21 14.32 19.51 2.69
CA ASN A 21 14.22 18.62 3.85
C ASN A 21 13.30 17.41 3.60
N THR A 22 12.24 17.58 2.82
CA THR A 22 11.21 16.57 2.58
C THR A 22 10.82 16.59 1.10
N PRO A 23 11.63 16.01 0.21
CA PRO A 23 11.34 16.04 -1.22
C PRO A 23 10.13 15.18 -1.60
N LEU A 24 9.73 14.23 -0.74
CA LEU A 24 8.67 13.27 -1.00
C LEU A 24 7.40 13.66 -0.24
N GLY A 25 6.25 13.51 -0.87
CA GLY A 25 4.96 13.71 -0.22
C GLY A 25 3.89 12.80 -0.76
N CYS A 26 2.89 12.53 0.08
CA CYS A 26 1.67 11.87 -0.36
C CYS A 26 0.51 12.86 -0.33
N LYS A 27 -0.08 13.12 -1.50
CA LYS A 27 -1.19 14.06 -1.66
C LYS A 27 -2.47 13.57 -0.96
N LYS A 28 -2.70 12.25 -0.94
CA LYS A 28 -3.89 11.63 -0.32
C LYS A 28 -3.91 11.79 1.20
N PHE A 29 -2.77 11.59 1.85
CA PHE A 29 -2.64 11.74 3.30
C PHE A 29 -2.28 13.18 3.71
N GLY A 30 -1.77 14.00 2.80
CA GLY A 30 -1.48 15.41 3.06
C GLY A 30 -0.18 15.68 3.82
N PHE A 31 0.75 14.72 3.88
CA PHE A 31 2.05 14.90 4.56
C PHE A 31 3.25 14.86 3.59
N LYS A 32 4.36 15.42 4.06
CA LYS A 32 5.68 15.42 3.40
C LYS A 32 6.67 14.67 4.29
N THR A 33 7.57 13.91 3.70
CA THR A 33 8.59 13.14 4.42
C THR A 33 9.87 13.06 3.60
N ARG A 34 10.99 12.73 4.26
CA ARG A 34 12.26 12.43 3.58
C ARG A 34 12.34 10.95 3.17
N GLN A 35 11.59 10.09 3.86
CA GLN A 35 11.51 8.66 3.60
C GLN A 35 10.40 8.37 2.57
N LEU A 36 10.29 7.13 2.11
CA LEU A 36 9.17 6.73 1.28
C LEU A 36 7.86 6.87 2.07
N PRO A 37 6.80 7.47 1.49
CA PRO A 37 5.55 7.64 2.21
C PRO A 37 4.89 6.31 2.61
N SER A 38 5.15 5.20 1.91
CA SER A 38 4.70 3.86 2.33
C SER A 38 5.31 3.40 3.65
N VAL A 39 6.58 3.76 3.90
CA VAL A 39 7.29 3.42 5.13
C VAL A 39 6.73 4.24 6.28
N GLU A 40 6.49 5.52 6.07
CA GLU A 40 5.89 6.41 7.07
C GLU A 40 4.45 5.98 7.42
N VAL A 41 3.67 5.59 6.41
CA VAL A 41 2.31 5.06 6.62
C VAL A 41 2.35 3.73 7.37
N LEU A 42 3.30 2.84 7.06
CA LEU A 42 3.47 1.58 7.79
C LEU A 42 3.88 1.83 9.25
N ALA A 43 4.80 2.76 9.49
CA ALA A 43 5.25 3.11 10.84
C ALA A 43 4.13 3.76 11.66
N THR A 44 3.31 4.62 11.04
CA THR A 44 2.24 5.35 11.72
C THR A 44 0.98 4.52 11.91
N SER A 45 0.50 3.85 10.85
CA SER A 45 -0.74 3.07 10.89
C SER A 45 -0.53 1.61 11.31
N GLY A 46 0.71 1.11 11.33
CA GLY A 46 1.00 -0.32 11.53
C GLY A 46 0.48 -1.21 10.40
N ARG A 47 0.05 -0.62 9.27
CA ARG A 47 -0.56 -1.31 8.13
C ARG A 47 -0.06 -0.71 6.83
N GLN A 48 -0.10 -1.51 5.78
CA GLN A 48 0.27 -1.07 4.43
C GLN A 48 -0.70 0.00 3.90
N CYS A 49 -0.21 0.84 2.99
CA CYS A 49 -1.00 1.92 2.40
C CYS A 49 -2.25 1.35 1.67
N SER A 50 -3.43 1.55 2.26
CA SER A 50 -4.71 1.10 1.70
C SER A 50 -5.21 1.98 0.54
N TYR A 51 -4.66 3.19 0.39
CA TYR A 51 -5.01 4.15 -0.67
C TYR A 51 -3.98 4.19 -1.79
N PHE A 52 -3.24 3.11 -1.98
CA PHE A 52 -2.28 3.02 -3.08
C PHE A 52 -3.04 2.83 -4.39
N GLU A 53 -2.88 3.79 -5.32
CA GLU A 53 -3.51 3.76 -6.64
C GLU A 53 -2.41 3.85 -7.71
N GLU A 54 -2.30 2.85 -8.58
CA GLU A 54 -1.22 2.74 -9.56
C GLU A 54 -1.39 3.68 -10.77
N LYS A 55 -0.40 4.53 -11.06
CA LYS A 55 -0.37 5.43 -12.21
C LYS A 55 0.10 4.67 -13.46
N GLY A 56 -0.85 4.12 -14.21
CA GLY A 56 -0.59 3.42 -15.46
C GLY A 56 -0.67 1.91 -15.28
N GLY A 57 -1.91 1.42 -15.21
CA GLY A 57 -2.18 0.00 -15.20
C GLY A 57 -1.70 -0.67 -16.49
N MET A 58 -0.96 -1.76 -16.32
CA MET A 58 -1.04 -3.01 -17.10
C MET A 58 0.13 -3.93 -16.73
N LEU A 59 0.02 -4.68 -15.62
CA LEU A 59 0.09 -6.14 -15.65
C LEU A 59 -0.42 -6.75 -14.32
N ARG A 60 -1.69 -7.17 -14.38
CA ARG A 60 -2.25 -8.41 -13.83
C ARG A 60 -2.13 -8.68 -12.34
N PHE A 61 -3.33 -8.84 -11.76
CA PHE A 61 -3.58 -9.64 -10.57
C PHE A 61 -3.10 -8.95 -9.28
N GLN A 62 -3.76 -7.86 -8.89
CA GLN A 62 -4.07 -7.73 -7.47
C GLN A 62 -4.98 -8.91 -7.16
N ARG A 63 -4.36 -10.05 -6.81
CA ARG A 63 -5.07 -11.19 -6.27
C ARG A 63 -5.82 -10.62 -5.07
N PRO A 64 -7.16 -10.56 -5.06
CA PRO A 64 -7.82 -10.55 -3.77
C PRO A 64 -7.23 -11.75 -3.03
N VAL A 65 -6.67 -11.53 -1.85
CA VAL A 65 -6.41 -12.65 -0.97
C VAL A 65 -7.77 -13.28 -0.71
N VAL A 66 -8.09 -14.28 -1.55
CA VAL A 66 -9.13 -15.23 -1.27
C VAL A 66 -8.81 -15.79 0.10
N LEU A 67 -9.75 -15.61 1.01
CA LEU A 67 -9.94 -16.60 2.05
C LEU A 67 -11.43 -16.91 2.11
N PRO A 68 -11.86 -17.95 1.40
CA PRO A 68 -12.91 -18.79 1.91
C PRO A 68 -12.42 -20.24 1.88
N ASP A 69 -11.51 -20.60 2.77
CA ASP A 69 -11.12 -22.00 2.97
C ASP A 69 -11.25 -22.41 4.45
N HIS A 70 -12.36 -22.03 5.10
CA HIS A 70 -12.87 -22.82 6.21
C HIS A 70 -13.85 -23.84 5.64
N CYS A 71 -13.25 -24.87 5.04
CA CYS A 71 -13.90 -26.15 4.80
C CYS A 71 -14.27 -26.70 6.18
N THR A 72 -15.49 -26.44 6.65
CA THR A 72 -16.07 -27.08 7.83
C THR A 72 -16.16 -28.57 7.52
N PHE A 73 -15.12 -29.30 7.93
CA PHE A 73 -15.04 -30.75 7.89
C PHE A 73 -16.06 -31.31 8.90
N SER A 74 -17.34 -31.31 8.53
CA SER A 74 -18.40 -32.01 9.27
C SER A 74 -18.45 -33.46 8.77
N ILE A 75 -17.45 -34.25 9.16
CA ILE A 75 -17.52 -35.71 9.09
C ILE A 75 -17.24 -36.22 10.51
N THR A 76 -18.31 -36.39 11.31
CA THR A 76 -18.51 -37.47 12.30
C THR A 76 -19.93 -37.30 12.85
N GLY A 77 -20.78 -38.28 12.60
CA GLY A 77 -22.18 -38.37 13.06
C GLY A 77 -22.92 -39.44 12.29
#